data_AF-G4D4P8-F1
#
_entry.id   AF-G4D4P8-F1
#
_cell.length_a   1.000
_cell.length_b   1.000
_cell.length_c   1.000
_cell.angle_alpha   90.00
_cell.angle_beta   90.00
_cell.angle_gamma   90.00
#
_symmetry.space_group_name_H-M   'P 1'
#
loop_
_entity.id
_entity.type
_entity.pdbx_description
1 polymer ?
#
loop_
_entity_poly.entity_id
_entity_poly.type
_entity_poly.pdbx_seq_one_letter_code
_entity_poly.pdbx_strand_id
1 'polypeptide(L)' 'MAKDYLKEKGIEFEEKNVQNDAQARSELMEKGYSGVPVIVVGTEEIVGFDKARLDTLIGK' A
#
# COMPACT_ATOMS: atom_id res chain seq x y z
N MET A 1 -5.05 -3.90 -10.10
CA MET A 1 -5.74 -4.44 -8.90
C MET A 1 -5.83 -3.43 -7.77
N ALA A 2 -4.79 -3.14 -6.98
CA ALA A 2 -4.85 -2.07 -5.97
C ALA A 2 -4.97 -0.67 -6.59
N LYS A 3 -4.14 -0.42 -7.60
CA LYS A 3 -4.11 0.83 -8.37
C LYS A 3 -5.42 1.09 -9.08
N ASP A 4 -5.93 0.11 -9.83
CA ASP A 4 -7.28 0.17 -10.42
C ASP A 4 -8.35 0.47 -9.38
N TYR A 5 -8.31 -0.21 -8.23
CA TYR A 5 -9.33 -0.02 -7.19
C TYR A 5 -9.33 1.40 -6.63
N LEU A 6 -8.15 1.98 -6.38
CA LEU A 6 -8.00 3.37 -5.94
C LEU A 6 -8.44 4.35 -7.04
N LYS A 7 -8.05 4.08 -8.30
CA LYS A 7 -8.37 4.92 -9.45
C LYS A 7 -9.86 4.91 -9.79
N GLU A 8 -10.51 3.74 -9.68
CA GLU A 8 -11.95 3.54 -9.88
C GLU A 8 -12.78 4.20 -8.77
N LYS A 9 -12.22 4.27 -7.55
CA LYS A 9 -12.79 5.05 -6.43
C LYS A 9 -12.50 6.56 -6.53
N GLY A 10 -11.68 7.01 -7.48
CA GLY A 10 -11.29 8.42 -7.63
C GLY A 10 -10.35 8.92 -6.53
N ILE A 11 -9.56 8.01 -5.94
CA ILE A 11 -8.65 8.31 -4.84
C ILE A 11 -7.27 8.59 -5.42
N GLU A 12 -6.72 9.76 -5.11
CA GLU A 12 -5.34 10.09 -5.45
C GLU A 12 -4.38 9.26 -4.60
N PHE A 13 -3.42 8.59 -5.24
CA PHE A 13 -2.41 7.79 -4.57
C PHE A 13 -1.05 7.99 -5.23
N GLU A 14 0.01 7.90 -4.43
CA GLU A 14 1.39 7.94 -4.91
C GLU A 14 1.93 6.52 -5.02
N GLU A 15 2.43 6.16 -6.21
CA GLU A 15 3.07 4.86 -6.41
C GLU A 15 4.55 4.91 -6.04
N LYS A 16 4.89 4.37 -4.86
CA LYS A 16 6.28 4.07 -4.51
C LYS A 16 6.62 2.62 -4.85
N ASN A 17 7.59 2.43 -5.73
CA ASN A 17 8.01 1.10 -6.16
C ASN A 17 9.20 0.62 -5.33
N VAL A 18 8.94 -0.25 -4.36
CA VAL A 18 9.96 -0.88 -3.50
C VAL A 18 10.99 -1.75 -4.25
N GLN A 19 10.74 -2.12 -5.51
CA GLN A 19 11.76 -2.80 -6.33
C GLN A 19 12.81 -1.83 -6.86
N ASN A 20 12.41 -0.59 -7.18
CA ASN A 20 13.32 0.45 -7.64
C ASN A 20 13.84 1.33 -6.49
N ASP A 21 13.10 1.38 -5.39
CA ASP A 21 13.37 2.26 -4.27
C ASP A 21 13.93 1.46 -3.08
N ALA A 22 15.26 1.46 -2.97
CA ALA A 22 15.97 0.72 -1.93
C ALA A 22 15.63 1.21 -0.52
N GLN A 23 15.29 2.49 -0.37
CA GLN A 23 14.90 3.09 0.91
C GLN A 23 13.55 2.54 1.38
N ALA A 24 12.55 2.53 0.48
CA ALA A 24 11.24 1.94 0.78
C ALA A 24 11.36 0.44 1.10
N ARG A 25 12.23 -0.29 0.40
CA ARG A 25 12.54 -1.70 0.72
C ARG A 25 13.17 -1.86 2.11
N SER A 26 14.09 -0.96 2.47
CA SER A 26 14.76 -0.99 3.77
C SER A 26 13.76 -0.71 4.90
N GLU A 27 12.86 0.26 4.74
CA GLU A 27 11.78 0.52 5.70
C GLU A 27 10.87 -0.70 5.89
N LEU A 28 10.50 -1.40 4.80
CA LEU A 28 9.71 -2.62 4.91
C LEU A 28 10.44 -3.74 5.67
N MET A 29 11.74 -3.91 5.42
CA MET A 29 12.56 -4.88 6.15
C MET A 29 12.72 -4.50 7.62
N GLU A 30 12.96 -3.23 7.94
CA GLU A 30 13.06 -2.74 9.32
C GLU A 30 11.74 -2.92 10.08
N LYS A 31 10.60 -2.73 9.40
CA LYS A 31 9.28 -2.99 9.97
C LYS A 31 8.93 -4.48 10.06
N GLY A 32 9.77 -5.38 9.55
CA GLY A 32 9.56 -6.83 9.58
C GLY A 32 8.50 -7.32 8.58
N TYR A 33 8.14 -6.48 7.60
CA TYR A 33 7.17 -6.84 6.59
C TYR A 33 7.80 -7.78 5.56
N SER A 34 7.33 -9.02 5.55
CA SER A 34 7.80 -10.07 4.63
C SER A 34 6.98 -10.18 3.35
N GLY A 35 5.95 -9.35 3.18
CA GLY A 35 5.00 -9.43 2.07
C GLY A 35 4.92 -8.14 1.29
N VAL A 36 5.13 -8.22 -0.03
CA VAL A 36 4.75 -7.17 -0.99
C VAL A 36 3.49 -7.62 -1.74
N PRO A 37 2.61 -6.71 -2.19
CA PRO A 37 2.70 -5.25 -2.14
C PRO A 37 2.35 -4.66 -0.76
N VAL A 38 2.94 -3.53 -0.37
CA VAL A 38 2.53 -2.78 0.83
C VAL A 38 1.78 -1.53 0.39
N ILE A 39 0.61 -1.29 0.98
CA ILE A 39 -0.26 -0.17 0.66
C ILE A 39 -0.37 0.69 1.91
N VAL A 40 0.08 1.93 1.82
CA VAL A 40 -0.01 2.90 2.91
C VAL A 40 -1.15 3.86 2.59
N VAL A 41 -2.14 3.94 3.48
CA VAL A 41 -3.27 4.87 3.36
C VAL A 41 -3.26 5.78 4.58
N GLY A 42 -2.75 7.00 4.41
CA GLY A 42 -2.58 7.97 5.49
C GLY A 42 -1.58 7.48 6.53
N THR A 43 -2.08 7.00 7.67
CA THR A 43 -1.27 6.47 8.79
C THR A 43 -1.38 4.95 8.97
N GLU A 44 -2.25 4.27 8.21
CA GLU A 44 -2.29 2.81 8.21
C GLU A 44 -1.42 2.23 7.09
N GLU A 45 -0.79 1.11 7.42
CA GLU A 45 0.08 0.35 6.55
C GLU A 45 -0.52 -1.05 6.40
N ILE A 46 -0.94 -1.38 5.18
CA ILE A 46 -1.46 -2.69 4.81
C ILE A 46 -0.35 -3.46 4.13
N VAL A 47 -0.02 -4.62 4.69
CA VAL A 47 0.93 -5.56 4.08
C VAL A 47 0.15 -6.55 3.23
N GLY A 48 0.45 -6.61 1.95
CA GLY A 48 -0.31 -7.36 0.95
C GLY A 48 -1.39 -6.53 0.26
N PHE A 49 -2.03 -7.13 -0.74
CA PHE A 49 -3.23 -6.56 -1.35
C PHE A 49 -4.47 -7.05 -0.60
N ASP A 50 -4.85 -6.29 0.43
CA ASP A 50 -5.95 -6.68 1.31
C ASP A 50 -7.17 -5.77 1.06
N LYS A 51 -8.11 -6.26 0.23
CA LYS A 51 -9.25 -5.47 -0.22
C LYS A 51 -10.15 -5.02 0.94
N ALA A 52 -10.31 -5.85 1.97
CA ALA A 52 -11.16 -5.54 3.13
C ALA A 52 -10.56 -4.42 4.00
N ARG A 53 -9.25 -4.50 4.27
CA ARG A 53 -8.50 -3.43 4.94
C ARG A 53 -8.52 -2.15 4.13
N LEU A 54 -8.30 -2.26 2.82
CA LEU A 54 -8.33 -1.11 1.93
C LEU A 54 -9.70 -0.45 2.00
N ASP A 55 -10.81 -1.18 1.81
CA ASP A 55 -12.16 -0.62 1.86
C ASP A 55 -12.50 0.06 3.21
N THR A 56 -12.01 -0.51 4.32
CA THR A 56 -12.11 0.08 5.66
C THR A 56 -11.35 1.41 5.74
N LEU A 57 -10.14 1.47 5.19
CA LEU A 57 -9.30 2.66 5.26
C LEU A 57 -9.78 3.82 4.40
N ILE A 58 -10.31 3.50 3.22
CA ILE A 58 -10.96 4.49 2.35
C ILE A 58 -12.43 4.71 2.73
N GLY A 59 -12.86 4.19 3.89
CA GLY A 59 -14.06 4.63 4.60
C GLY A 59 -15.34 4.51 3.78
N LYS A 60 -15.59 3.35 3.16
CA LYS A 60 -16.93 3.04 2.61
C LYS A 60 -17.77 2.24 3.59
#